data_AF-A0A7J7NEG3-F1
#
_entry.id   AF-A0A7J7NEG3-F1
#
_cell.length_a   1.000
_cell.length_b   1.000
_cell.length_c   1.000
_cell.angle_alpha   90.00
_cell.angle_beta   90.00
_cell.angle_gamma   90.00
#
_symmetry.space_group_name_H-M   'P 1'
#
loop_
_entity.id
_entity.type
_entity.pdbx_description
1 polymer ?
#
loop_
_entity_poly.entity_id
_entity_poly.type
_entity_poly.pdbx_seq_one_letter_code
_entity_poly.pdbx_strand_id
1 'polypeptide(L)'
;MDVESLSIVFEATLNPNPDVRKAAEDSLNRVQFTPQHLVRVLQIIVDNNRRLEVRQFASIHFKNFIAKYWSPLDPDEQQQHNVLQGDKDLVRGNILTFVTQVPALLRYNY
;
A
#
# COMPACT_ATOMS: atom_id res chain seq x y z
N MET A 1 -2.13 -11.61 4.44
CA MET A 1 -2.13 -10.74 5.61
C MET A 1 -3.41 -9.93 5.59
N ASP A 2 -4.20 -9.91 6.66
CA ASP A 2 -5.43 -9.11 6.75
C ASP A 2 -5.14 -7.60 6.97
N VAL A 3 -6.19 -6.77 6.98
CA VAL A 3 -6.10 -5.30 7.10
C VAL A 3 -5.49 -4.87 8.43
N GLU A 4 -5.81 -5.56 9.52
CA GLU A 4 -5.37 -5.19 10.85
C GLU A 4 -3.89 -5.50 11.01
N SER A 5 -3.49 -6.71 10.63
CA SER A 5 -2.08 -7.12 10.60
C SER A 5 -1.23 -6.17 9.74
N LEU A 6 -1.74 -5.75 8.57
CA LEU A 6 -1.01 -4.82 7.69
C LEU A 6 -0.88 -3.42 8.29
N SER A 7 -1.90 -2.97 9.02
CA SER A 7 -1.88 -1.67 9.70
C SER A 7 -0.84 -1.65 10.82
N ILE A 8 -0.72 -2.74 11.59
CA ILE A 8 0.34 -2.90 12.59
C ILE A 8 1.72 -2.83 11.94
N VAL A 9 1.91 -3.47 10.78
CA VAL A 9 3.17 -3.39 10.02
C VAL A 9 3.46 -1.94 9.60
N PHE A 10 2.48 -1.20 9.10
CA PHE A 10 2.64 0.22 8.75
C PHE A 10 2.89 1.13 9.96
N GLU A 11 2.35 0.81 11.12
CA GLU A 11 2.70 1.51 12.36
C GLU A 11 4.14 1.22 12.77
N ALA A 12 4.59 -0.02 12.61
CA ALA A 12 5.95 -0.43 12.93
C ALA A 12 6.99 0.19 11.99
N THR A 13 6.67 0.46 10.71
CA THR A 13 7.57 1.21 9.81
C THR A 13 7.76 2.68 10.22
N LEU A 14 6.84 3.23 11.03
CA LEU A 14 6.92 4.58 11.57
C LEU A 14 7.58 4.64 12.96
N ASN A 15 8.03 3.51 13.50
CA ASN A 15 8.61 3.44 14.84
C ASN A 15 9.95 4.20 14.92
N PRO A 16 10.26 4.89 16.04
CA PRO A 16 11.58 5.53 16.20
C PRO A 16 12.73 4.53 16.31
N ASN A 17 12.48 3.29 16.73
CA ASN A 17 13.50 2.25 16.82
C ASN A 17 13.84 1.70 15.42
N PRO A 18 15.11 1.81 14.96
CA PRO A 18 15.52 1.38 13.63
C PRO A 18 15.35 -0.14 13.41
N ASP A 19 15.54 -0.97 14.42
CA ASP A 19 15.41 -2.43 14.30
C ASP A 19 13.95 -2.83 14.05
N VAL A 20 13.02 -2.15 14.73
CA VAL A 20 11.58 -2.35 14.55
C VAL A 20 11.14 -1.94 13.15
N ARG A 21 11.61 -0.77 12.66
CA ARG A 21 11.30 -0.32 11.30
C ARG A 21 11.81 -1.31 10.26
N LYS A 22 13.06 -1.74 10.39
CA LYS A 22 13.68 -2.66 9.43
C LYS A 22 12.93 -4.00 9.37
N ALA A 23 12.57 -4.56 10.53
CA ALA A 23 11.77 -5.78 10.57
C ALA A 23 10.39 -5.61 9.92
N ALA A 24 9.76 -4.45 10.10
CA ALA A 24 8.48 -4.13 9.47
C ALA A 24 8.60 -3.97 7.95
N GLU A 25 9.63 -3.30 7.46
CA GLU A 25 9.93 -3.16 6.03
C GLU A 25 10.22 -4.53 5.39
N ASP A 26 11.00 -5.39 6.05
CA ASP A 26 11.27 -6.75 5.58
C ASP A 26 9.97 -7.59 5.52
N SER A 27 9.09 -7.44 6.51
CA SER A 27 7.77 -8.06 6.50
C SER A 27 6.92 -7.56 5.32
N LEU A 28 6.88 -6.24 5.12
CA LEU A 28 6.13 -5.61 4.03
C LEU A 28 6.64 -6.08 2.66
N ASN A 29 7.97 -6.19 2.50
CA ASN A 29 8.59 -6.65 1.26
C ASN A 29 8.21 -8.08 0.88
N ARG A 30 7.96 -8.94 1.88
CA ARG A 30 7.53 -10.33 1.66
C ARG A 30 6.05 -10.43 1.26
N VAL A 31 5.21 -9.51 1.74
CA VAL A 31 3.75 -9.59 1.55
C VAL A 31 3.20 -8.70 0.45
N GLN A 32 3.99 -7.74 -0.07
CA GLN A 32 3.52 -6.73 -1.02
C GLN A 32 2.99 -7.29 -2.36
N PHE A 33 3.38 -8.51 -2.74
CA PHE A 33 2.88 -9.19 -3.95
C PHE A 33 1.79 -10.23 -3.66
N THR A 34 1.31 -10.33 -2.41
CA THR A 34 0.25 -11.28 -2.06
C THR A 34 -1.12 -10.81 -2.57
N PRO A 35 -2.05 -11.73 -2.85
CA PRO A 35 -3.40 -11.36 -3.28
C PRO A 35 -4.09 -10.39 -2.33
N GLN A 36 -4.81 -9.44 -2.93
CA GLN A 36 -5.57 -8.36 -2.28
C GLN A 36 -4.69 -7.36 -1.51
N HIS A 37 -3.36 -7.36 -1.68
CA HIS A 37 -2.49 -6.43 -0.97
C HIS A 37 -2.91 -4.98 -1.26
N LEU A 38 -3.04 -4.62 -2.54
CA LEU A 38 -3.43 -3.26 -2.94
C LEU A 38 -4.78 -2.83 -2.41
N VAL A 39 -5.75 -3.75 -2.41
CA VAL A 39 -7.10 -3.49 -1.90
C VAL A 39 -7.08 -3.20 -0.40
N ARG A 40 -6.28 -3.95 0.37
CA ARG A 40 -6.11 -3.72 1.81
C ARG A 40 -5.41 -2.40 2.08
N VAL A 41 -4.40 -2.02 1.29
CA VAL A 41 -3.78 -0.69 1.43
C VAL A 41 -4.81 0.42 1.19
N LEU A 42 -5.66 0.31 0.17
CA LEU A 42 -6.73 1.29 -0.08
C LEU A 42 -7.74 1.37 1.07
N GLN A 43 -8.14 0.22 1.65
CA GLN A 43 -9.00 0.18 2.82
C GLN A 43 -8.39 0.96 4.00
N ILE A 44 -7.09 0.79 4.26
CA ILE A 44 -6.37 1.52 5.31
C ILE A 44 -6.38 3.03 5.03
N ILE A 45 -6.16 3.44 3.79
CA ILE A 45 -6.10 4.86 3.40
C ILE A 45 -7.44 5.58 3.69
N VAL A 46 -8.57 4.93 3.38
CA VAL A 46 -9.90 5.54 3.55
C VAL A 46 -10.52 5.35 4.93
N ASP A 47 -9.94 4.48 5.76
CA ASP A 47 -10.41 4.25 7.13
C ASP A 47 -10.15 5.48 8.02
N ASN A 48 -11.21 6.24 8.31
CA ASN A 48 -11.14 7.45 9.13
C ASN A 48 -10.89 7.17 10.62
N ASN A 49 -10.99 5.92 11.08
CA ASN A 49 -10.68 5.55 12.46
C ASN A 49 -9.18 5.30 12.67
N ARG A 50 -8.38 5.22 11.59
CA ARG A 50 -6.93 5.03 11.66
C ARG A 50 -6.19 6.35 11.76
N ARG A 51 -5.06 6.30 12.46
CA ARG A 51 -4.11 7.41 12.62
C ARG A 51 -3.71 7.99 11.27
N LEU A 52 -3.64 9.32 11.18
CA LEU A 52 -3.34 10.02 9.93
C LEU A 52 -1.98 9.62 9.37
N GLU A 53 -0.99 9.37 10.23
CA GLU A 53 0.37 9.01 9.86
C GLU A 53 0.40 7.64 9.17
N VAL A 54 -0.38 6.68 9.66
CA VAL A 54 -0.52 5.34 9.06
C VAL A 54 -1.20 5.44 7.69
N ARG A 55 -2.25 6.25 7.59
CA ARG A 55 -2.97 6.51 6.33
C ARG A 55 -2.08 7.23 5.31
N GLN A 56 -1.24 8.15 5.77
CA GLN A 56 -0.26 8.85 4.94
C GLN A 56 0.82 7.90 4.43
N PHE A 57 1.40 7.08 5.32
CA PHE A 57 2.37 6.06 4.95
C PHE A 57 1.76 5.08 3.94
N ALA A 58 0.55 4.57 4.19
CA ALA A 58 -0.18 3.70 3.28
C ALA A 58 -0.39 4.35 1.91
N SER A 59 -0.73 5.64 1.87
CA SER A 59 -0.90 6.40 0.63
C SER A 59 0.40 6.52 -0.16
N ILE A 60 1.52 6.77 0.51
CA ILE A 60 2.84 6.84 -0.10
C ILE A 60 3.26 5.46 -0.63
N HIS A 61 3.12 4.42 0.20
CA HIS A 61 3.41 3.03 -0.18
C HIS A 61 2.62 2.62 -1.42
N PHE A 62 1.31 2.89 -1.43
CA PHE A 62 0.43 2.59 -2.57
C PHE A 62 0.91 3.25 -3.87
N LYS A 63 1.20 4.56 -3.83
CA LYS A 63 1.67 5.32 -4.99
C LYS A 63 2.99 4.77 -5.52
N ASN A 64 3.96 4.54 -4.64
CA ASN A 64 5.27 4.02 -5.00
C ASN A 64 5.17 2.60 -5.59
N PHE A 65 4.33 1.76 -4.99
CA PHE A 65 4.14 0.39 -5.44
C PHE A 65 3.48 0.33 -6.82
N ILE A 66 2.43 1.12 -7.08
CA ILE A 66 1.80 1.20 -8.42
C ILE A 66 2.79 1.76 -9.44
N ALA A 67 3.50 2.85 -9.11
CA ALA A 67 4.46 3.45 -10.02
C ALA A 67 5.53 2.45 -10.48
N LYS A 68 5.95 1.54 -9.59
CA LYS A 68 6.98 0.55 -9.88
C LYS A 68 6.44 -0.73 -10.53
N TYR A 69 5.27 -1.22 -10.12
CA TYR A 69 4.82 -2.59 -10.43
C TYR A 69 3.52 -2.69 -11.24
N TRP A 70 2.84 -1.58 -11.56
CA TRP A 70 1.56 -1.63 -12.27
C TRP A 70 1.66 -2.13 -13.70
N SER A 71 2.75 -1.78 -14.38
CA SER A 71 3.05 -2.24 -15.74
C SER A 71 4.57 -2.21 -15.94
N PRO A 72 5.30 -3.21 -15.44
CA PRO A 72 6.74 -3.27 -15.61
C PRO A 72 7.07 -3.26 -17.11
N LEU A 73 8.05 -2.45 -17.50
CA LEU A 73 8.47 -2.30 -18.91
C LEU A 73 9.32 -3.48 -19.36
N ASP A 74 10.00 -4.14 -18.42
CA ASP A 74 10.92 -5.25 -18.67
C ASP A 74 10.20 -6.60 -18.53
N PRO A 75 10.22 -7.49 -19.54
CA PRO A 75 9.57 -8.81 -19.50
C PRO A 75 10.02 -9.71 -18.34
N ASP A 76 11.26 -9.58 -17.88
CA ASP A 76 11.78 -10.37 -16.76
C ASP A 76 11.24 -9.86 -15.40
N GLU A 77 11.07 -8.54 -15.26
CA GLU A 77 10.40 -7.94 -14.09
C GLU A 77 8.90 -8.26 -14.05
N GLN A 78 8.27 -8.43 -15.22
CA GLN A 78 6.86 -8.82 -15.33
C GLN A 78 6.54 -10.21 -14.78
N GLN A 79 7.51 -11.15 -14.83
CA GLN A 79 7.28 -12.51 -14.35
C GLN A 79 7.40 -12.63 -12.84
N GLN A 80 8.25 -11.80 -12.22
CA GLN A 80 8.62 -11.96 -10.82
C GLN A 80 8.00 -10.89 -9.89
N HIS A 81 7.69 -9.69 -10.40
CA HIS A 81 7.22 -8.56 -9.59
C HIS A 81 6.05 -7.80 -10.24
N ASN A 82 5.01 -8.53 -10.66
CA ASN A 82 3.82 -7.92 -11.26
C ASN A 82 2.62 -8.00 -10.32
N VAL A 83 1.85 -6.92 -10.28
CA VAL A 83 0.58 -6.89 -9.57
C VAL A 83 -0.36 -7.92 -10.20
N LEU A 84 -0.98 -8.76 -9.38
CA LEU A 84 -1.95 -9.75 -9.83
C LEU A 84 -3.08 -9.07 -10.61
N GLN A 85 -3.48 -9.66 -11.73
CA GLN A 85 -4.49 -9.06 -12.61
C GLN A 85 -5.82 -8.79 -11.88
N GLY A 86 -6.26 -9.71 -11.01
CA GLY A 86 -7.45 -9.51 -10.19
C GLY A 86 -7.36 -8.30 -9.25
N ASP A 87 -6.18 -8.02 -8.69
CA ASP A 87 -5.96 -6.83 -7.87
C ASP A 87 -6.00 -5.55 -8.73
N LYS A 88 -5.48 -5.59 -9.96
CA LYS A 88 -5.57 -4.45 -10.89
C LYS A 88 -7.02 -4.10 -11.20
N ASP A 89 -7.86 -5.10 -11.44
CA ASP A 89 -9.26 -4.91 -11.79
C ASP A 89 -10.06 -4.37 -10.59
N LEU A 90 -9.80 -4.89 -9.39
CA LEU A 90 -10.38 -4.36 -8.15
C LEU A 90 -9.95 -2.92 -7.88
N VAL A 91 -8.67 -2.58 -8.08
CA VAL A 91 -8.19 -1.21 -7.94
C VAL A 91 -8.87 -0.30 -8.95
N ARG A 92 -8.91 -0.66 -10.24
CA ARG A 92 -9.57 0.14 -11.28
C ARG A 92 -11.05 0.38 -10.99
N GLY A 93 -11.77 -0.65 -10.53
CA GLY A 93 -13.20 -0.54 -10.21
C GLY A 93 -13.50 0.38 -9.02
N ASN A 94 -12.55 0.54 -8.09
CA ASN A 94 -12.79 1.26 -6.84
C ASN A 94 -12.00 2.57 -6.70
N ILE A 95 -10.99 2.82 -7.53
CA ILE A 95 -10.06 3.95 -7.36
C ILE A 95 -10.77 5.31 -7.36
N LEU A 96 -11.80 5.50 -8.19
CA LEU A 96 -12.54 6.76 -8.24
C LEU A 96 -13.29 7.02 -6.92
N THR A 97 -13.90 5.99 -6.34
CA THR A 97 -14.55 6.06 -5.02
C THR A 97 -13.55 6.33 -3.92
N PHE A 98 -12.37 5.70 -3.97
CA PHE A 98 -11.34 5.94 -2.97
C PHE A 98 -10.78 7.37 -3.04
N VAL A 99 -10.53 7.90 -4.23
CA VAL A 99 -10.00 9.27 -4.42
C VAL A 99 -10.94 10.32 -3.84
N THR A 100 -12.26 10.15 -3.95
CA THR A 100 -13.22 11.11 -3.36
C THR A 100 -13.25 11.07 -1.83
N GLN A 101 -12.95 9.92 -1.23
CA GLN A 101 -12.94 9.70 0.23
C GLN A 101 -11.62 10.06 0.90
N VAL A 102 -10.51 10.08 0.15
CA VAL A 102 -9.19 10.46 0.69
C VAL A 102 -9.17 11.95 1.03
N PRO A 103 -8.83 12.36 2.28
CA PRO A 103 -8.69 13.76 2.67
C PRO A 103 -7.71 14.51 1.76
N ALA A 104 -7.99 15.79 1.47
CA ALA A 104 -7.16 16.60 0.56
C ALA A 104 -5.67 16.63 0.96
N LEU A 105 -5.37 16.57 2.26
CA LEU A 105 -4.02 16.53 2.82
C LEU A 105 -3.20 15.31 2.37
N LEU A 106 -3.86 14.20 2.01
CA LEU A 106 -3.18 12.99 1.51
C LEU A 106 -3.10 12.95 -0.03
N ARG A 107 -3.76 13.89 -0.72
CA ARG A 107 -3.76 13.99 -2.19
C ARG A 107 -2.50 14.68 -2.72
N TYR A 108 -1.91 15.59 -1.95
CA TYR A 108 -0.66 16.29 -2.28
C TYR A 108 0.47 15.81 -1.37
N ASN A 109 1.58 15.33 -1.95
CA ASN A 109 2.83 15.18 -1.20
C ASN A 109 3.58 16.52 -1.34
N TYR A 110 3.95 17.15 -0.22
CA TYR A 110 4.96 18.22 -0.21
C TYR A 110 6.36 17.61 -0.22
#